data_AF-A0A7C1HEA3-F1
#
_entry.id   AF-A0A7C1HEA3-F1
#
_cell.length_a   1.000
_cell.length_b   1.000
_cell.length_c   1.000
_cell.angle_alpha   90.00
_cell.angle_beta   90.00
_cell.angle_gamma   90.00
#
_symmetry.space_group_name_H-M   'P 1'
#
loop_
_entity.id
_entity.type
_entity.pdbx_description
1 polymer ?
#
loop_
_entity_poly.entity_id
_entity_poly.type
_entity_poly.pdbx_seq_one_letter_code
_entity_poly.pdbx_strand_id
1 'polypeptide(L)' 'VSGSPYRVDTGNIVMFEEGLDYRVTSVGGLKSLVLSGEGLVAEFNGHGLLVMQTRSIPGFVGWITGKMPKKSGN' A
#
# COMPACT_ATOMS: atom_id res chain seq x y z
N VAL A 1 -0.89 -1.74 -26.11
CA VAL A 1 -2.28 -1.59 -25.58
C VAL A 1 -2.36 -0.27 -24.80
N SER A 2 -3.25 0.63 -25.19
CA SER A 2 -3.48 1.92 -24.52
C SER A 2 -4.55 1.75 -23.43
N GLY A 3 -4.23 1.01 -22.37
CA GLY A 3 -5.06 0.91 -21.17
C GLY A 3 -4.57 1.87 -20.08
N SER A 4 -5.48 2.34 -19.23
CA SER A 4 -5.08 3.03 -18.00
C SER A 4 -4.22 2.11 -17.13
N PRO A 5 -3.16 2.61 -16.46
CA PRO A 5 -2.34 1.80 -15.59
C PRO A 5 -3.16 1.21 -14.44
N TYR A 6 -2.81 0.00 -14.01
CA TYR A 6 -3.41 -0.60 -12.82
C TYR A 6 -2.74 -0.03 -11.57
N ARG A 7 -3.53 0.55 -10.66
CA ARG A 7 -3.04 1.29 -9.50
C ARG A 7 -3.26 0.49 -8.22
N VAL A 8 -2.20 0.32 -7.43
CA VAL A 8 -2.22 -0.45 -6.18
C VAL A 8 -1.46 0.28 -5.09
N ASP A 9 -2.01 0.31 -3.87
CA ASP A 9 -1.28 0.80 -2.70
C ASP A 9 -0.02 -0.04 -2.47
N THR A 10 1.11 0.63 -2.29
CA THR A 10 2.42 -0.05 -2.22
C THR A 10 2.51 -1.07 -1.08
N GLY A 11 1.82 -0.83 0.04
CA GLY A 11 1.78 -1.76 1.18
C GLY A 11 1.02 -3.07 0.93
N ASN A 12 0.26 -3.16 -0.18
CA ASN A 12 -0.55 -4.32 -0.52
C ASN A 12 0.05 -5.18 -1.64
N ILE A 13 1.22 -4.82 -2.17
CA ILE A 13 1.90 -5.58 -3.21
C ILE A 13 2.72 -6.70 -2.58
N VAL A 14 2.57 -7.94 -3.08
CA VAL A 14 3.33 -9.11 -2.62
C VAL A 14 4.43 -9.48 -3.61
N MET A 15 4.07 -9.61 -4.89
CA MET A 15 4.99 -9.93 -5.98
C MET A 15 4.41 -9.52 -7.32
N PHE A 16 5.26 -9.37 -8.33
CA PHE A 16 4.87 -9.13 -9.71
C PHE A 16 5.89 -9.74 -10.68
N GLU A 17 5.45 -10.06 -11.90
CA GLU A 17 6.28 -10.63 -12.96
C GLU A 17 7.07 -9.55 -13.72
N GLU A 18 8.18 -9.95 -14.36
CA GLU A 18 9.07 -9.06 -15.14
C GLU A 18 8.39 -8.36 -16.32
N GLY A 19 7.29 -8.91 -16.83
CA GLY A 19 6.50 -8.32 -17.92
C GLY A 19 5.67 -7.09 -17.51
N LEU A 20 5.77 -6.68 -16.24
CA LEU A 20 5.11 -5.51 -15.68
C LEU A 20 6.14 -4.41 -15.36
N ASP A 21 6.03 -3.29 -16.06
CA ASP A 21 6.69 -2.05 -15.68
C ASP A 21 5.89 -1.35 -14.58
N TYR A 22 6.59 -0.75 -13.61
CA TYR A 22 5.93 -0.03 -12.53
C TYR A 22 6.57 1.33 -12.20
N ARG A 23 5.73 2.25 -11.72
CA ARG A 23 6.17 3.53 -11.17
C ARG A 23 5.46 3.81 -9.85
N VAL A 24 6.22 4.16 -8.82
CA VAL A 24 5.66 4.61 -7.54
C VAL A 24 5.41 6.11 -7.58
N THR A 25 4.22 6.54 -7.15
CA THR A 25 3.79 7.94 -7.08
C THR A 25 3.06 8.22 -5.77
N SER A 26 3.18 9.43 -5.25
CA SER A 26 2.43 9.86 -4.06
C SER A 26 1.01 10.28 -4.43
N VAL A 27 0.02 9.83 -3.67
CA VAL A 27 -1.38 10.26 -3.85
C VAL A 27 -1.69 11.32 -2.82
N GLY A 28 -1.77 12.58 -3.27
CA GLY A 28 -1.80 13.75 -2.37
C GLY A 28 -0.40 14.10 -1.86
N GLY A 29 -0.13 15.38 -1.62
CA GLY A 29 1.20 15.83 -1.16
C GLY A 29 1.59 15.28 0.22
N LEU A 30 2.71 15.72 0.79
CA LEU A 30 3.32 15.20 2.03
C LEU A 30 2.35 14.93 3.20
N LYS A 31 1.24 15.68 3.30
CA LYS A 31 0.20 15.47 4.33
C LYS A 31 -0.52 14.11 4.21
N SER A 32 -0.74 13.57 3.01
CA SER A 32 -1.39 12.27 2.85
C SER A 32 -0.49 11.12 3.26
N LEU A 33 0.82 11.22 2.99
CA LEU A 33 1.84 10.26 3.44
C LEU A 33 1.86 10.11 4.96
N VAL A 34 1.75 11.23 5.68
CA VAL A 34 1.78 11.25 7.16
C VAL A 34 0.46 10.78 7.78
N LEU A 35 -0.69 11.08 7.14
CA LEU A 35 -2.01 10.79 7.72
C LEU A 35 -2.52 9.37 7.43
N SER A 36 -2.16 8.75 6.29
CA SER A 36 -2.62 7.39 5.96
C SER A 36 -1.62 6.30 6.30
N GLY A 37 -0.33 6.64 6.47
CA GLY A 37 0.76 5.68 6.61
C GLY A 37 1.09 4.89 5.32
N GLU A 38 0.31 5.08 4.24
CA GLU A 38 0.41 4.33 2.97
C GLU A 38 0.26 5.25 1.74
N GLY A 39 0.61 6.54 1.84
CA GLY A 39 0.34 7.55 0.78
C GLY A 39 1.08 7.39 -0.55
N LEU A 40 1.59 6.19 -0.86
CA LEU A 40 2.27 5.82 -2.09
C LEU A 40 1.49 4.73 -2.83
N VAL A 41 1.28 4.97 -4.13
CA VAL A 41 0.65 4.02 -5.06
C VAL A 41 1.65 3.62 -6.13
N ALA A 42 1.68 2.34 -6.48
CA ALA A 42 2.37 1.84 -7.65
C ALA A 42 1.40 1.78 -8.84
N GLU A 43 1.85 2.27 -9.99
CA GLU A 43 1.15 2.18 -11.27
C GLU A 43 1.83 1.12 -12.13
N PHE A 44 1.11 0.04 -12.45
CA PHE A 44 1.61 -1.07 -13.26
C PHE A 44 1.09 -0.98 -14.70
N ASN A 45 1.98 -1.26 -15.66
CA ASN A 45 1.69 -1.34 -17.08
C ASN A 45 2.39 -2.57 -17.68
N GLY A 46 1.81 -3.15 -18.73
CA GLY A 46 2.37 -4.34 -19.39
C GLY A 46 1.50 -5.58 -19.22
N HIS A 47 2.11 -6.75 -19.34
CA HIS A 47 1.42 -8.04 -19.27
C HIS A 47 2.17 -8.97 -18.32
N GLY A 48 1.50 -9.39 -17.26
CA GLY A 48 2.03 -10.31 -16.26
C GLY A 48 1.12 -10.41 -15.06
N LEU A 49 1.47 -11.28 -14.11
CA LEU A 49 0.78 -11.47 -12.86
C LEU A 49 1.20 -10.42 -11.82
N LEU A 50 0.20 -9.79 -11.19
CA LEU A 50 0.37 -8.96 -9.99
C LEU A 50 -0.36 -9.63 -8.83
N VAL A 51 0.37 -9.98 -7.76
CA VAL A 51 -0.19 -10.59 -6.55
C VAL A 51 -0.29 -9.53 -5.46
N MET A 52 -1.49 -9.44 -4.88
CA MET A 52 -1.80 -8.48 -3.82
C MET A 52 -2.33 -9.19 -2.57
N GLN A 53 -2.11 -8.55 -1.42
CA GLN A 53 -2.77 -8.91 -0.17
C GLN A 53 -3.95 -7.96 0.11
N THR A 54 -4.99 -8.47 0.75
CA THR A 54 -6.19 -7.68 1.12
C THR A 54 -6.05 -6.97 2.45
N ARG A 55 -5.02 -7.31 3.24
CA ARG A 55 -4.78 -6.74 4.56
C ARG A 55 -3.35 -6.24 4.65
N SER A 56 -3.20 -4.96 4.98
CA SER A 56 -1.90 -4.39 5.26
C SER A 56 -1.45 -4.72 6.69
N ILE A 57 -0.17 -5.05 6.84
CA ILE A 57 0.46 -5.28 8.15
C ILE A 57 0.37 -4.02 9.02
N PRO A 58 0.67 -2.79 8.52
CA PRO A 58 0.54 -1.57 9.32
C PRO A 58 -0.90 -1.35 9.82
N GLY A 59 -1.90 -1.57 8.96
CA GLY A 59 -3.32 -1.45 9.34
C GLY A 59 -3.71 -2.49 10.40
N PHE A 60 -3.21 -3.72 10.28
CA PHE A 60 -3.45 -4.77 11.27
C PHE A 60 -2.81 -4.46 12.63
N VAL A 61 -1.56 -4.00 12.64
CA VAL A 61 -0.86 -3.59 13.87
C VAL A 61 -1.56 -2.40 14.53
N GLY A 62 -1.97 -1.39 13.74
CA GLY A 62 -2.75 -0.26 14.25
C GLY A 62 -4.06 -0.70 14.91
N TRP A 63 -4.76 -1.66 14.29
CA TRP A 63 -5.98 -2.22 14.86
C TRP A 63 -5.73 -2.97 16.19
N ILE A 64 -4.69 -3.80 16.28
CA ILE A 64 -4.34 -4.51 17.53
C ILE A 64 -3.92 -3.52 18.62
N THR A 65 -3.04 -2.57 18.30
CA THR A 65 -2.51 -1.62 19.28
C THR A 65 -3.61 -0.74 19.88
N GLY A 66 -4.63 -0.37 19.10
CA GLY A 66 -5.83 0.31 19.61
C GLY A 66 -6.69 -0.52 20.57
N LYS A 67 -6.51 -1.85 20.60
CA LYS A 67 -7.22 -2.79 21.47
C LYS A 67 -6.39 -3.25 22.68
N MET A 68 -5.08 -2.97 22.69
CA MET A 68 -4.21 -3.36 23.79
C MET A 68 -4.51 -2.53 25.05
N PRO A 69 -4.44 -3.14 26.25
CA PRO A 69 -4.55 -2.40 27.50
C PRO A 69 -3.49 -1.31 27.55
N LYS A 70 -3.93 -0.05 27.71
CA LYS A 70 -2.99 1.03 28.00
C LYS A 70 -2.46 0.81 29.41
N LYS A 71 -1.15 0.82 29.57
CA LYS A 71 -0.53 0.76 30.90
C LYS A 71 -1.13 1.89 31.74
N SER A 72 -1.87 1.56 32.79
CA SER A 72 -2.31 2.54 33.77
C SER A 72 -1.04 3.11 34.40
N GLY A 73 -0.84 4.42 34.27
CA GLY A 73 0.31 5.09 34.87
C GLY A 73 0.24 4.99 36.39
N ASN A 74 1.38 4.66 37.01
CA ASN A 74 1.59 4.95 38.43
C ASN A 74 1.87 6.43 38.61
#